data_AF-A0A445EQ62-F1
#
_entry.id   AF-A0A445EQ62-F1
#
_cell.length_a   1.000
_cell.length_b   1.000
_cell.length_c   1.000
_cell.angle_alpha   90.00
_cell.angle_beta   90.00
_cell.angle_gamma   90.00
#
_symmetry.space_group_name_H-M   'P 1'
#
loop_
_entity.id
_entity.type
_entity.pdbx_description
1 polymer ?
#
loop_
_entity_poly.entity_id
_entity_poly.type
_entity_poly.pdbx_seq_one_letter_code
_entity_poly.pdbx_strand_id
1 'polypeptide(L)'
;MFDERFVRLSEGDKARDLVQTRLVKGLASCGLKSNVVSVHRNAWRSVMAKARVQCFQIFARAVAKLRGGDPNVKYAWYGASSKEEVEDIIEHGFGGKMPLRDGLRLSPDDSPLKSVKSCGVDKDGVRHVILCRVILGRVEMVPRGSDPCGSSSEDYDSGMDGSFSSPEGYVIWSQRVNTHVLPEFVISFKLHPSKGNVRIEEPLKPSSPWMPFPALISVLSKILPSSDIALISKFHKDYKENKISRHQLIQKVRVIVGDKLLVAAIKSFREKKIPASFKHARSWQPENHLGGQNTVSFMNCVSGLKEGRNTERDIRPY
;
A
#
# COMPACT_ATOMS: atom_id res chain seq x y z
N MET A 1 -3.56 7.86 -22.64
CA MET A 1 -2.72 6.80 -23.24
C MET A 1 -1.66 6.40 -22.23
N PHE A 2 -1.42 5.11 -22.00
CA PHE A 2 -0.23 4.66 -21.28
C PHE A 2 0.94 4.73 -22.28
N ASP A 3 2.07 5.28 -21.85
CA ASP A 3 3.29 5.54 -22.64
C ASP A 3 3.88 4.27 -23.31
N GLU A 4 4.94 4.41 -24.12
CA GLU A 4 5.69 3.32 -24.81
C GLU A 4 6.19 2.18 -23.89
N ARG A 5 6.05 2.35 -22.58
CA ARG A 5 6.31 1.37 -21.51
C ARG A 5 5.32 0.21 -21.51
N PHE A 6 4.18 0.37 -22.18
CA PHE A 6 3.14 -0.62 -22.29
C PHE A 6 2.86 -1.01 -23.73
N VAL A 7 2.72 -2.31 -23.97
CA VAL A 7 2.18 -2.81 -25.23
C VAL A 7 0.69 -3.05 -25.05
N ARG A 8 -0.13 -2.23 -25.71
CA ARG A 8 -1.58 -2.48 -25.77
C ARG A 8 -1.81 -3.76 -26.56
N LEU A 9 -2.56 -4.69 -25.97
CA LEU A 9 -2.88 -5.95 -26.63
C LEU A 9 -4.11 -5.76 -27.53
N SER A 10 -4.01 -6.22 -28.78
CA SER A 10 -5.09 -6.17 -29.77
C SER A 10 -6.20 -7.17 -29.42
N GLU A 11 -7.37 -6.98 -30.02
CA GLU A 11 -8.43 -7.99 -29.96
C GLU A 11 -7.96 -9.28 -30.66
N GLY A 12 -8.33 -10.45 -30.11
CA GLY A 12 -7.85 -11.75 -30.56
C GLY A 12 -6.49 -12.18 -30.00
N ASP A 13 -5.81 -11.34 -29.21
CA ASP A 13 -4.62 -11.76 -28.46
C ASP A 13 -5.01 -12.71 -27.31
N LYS A 14 -4.46 -13.92 -27.30
CA LYS A 14 -4.80 -14.95 -26.30
C LYS A 14 -4.52 -14.51 -24.86
N ALA A 15 -3.46 -13.75 -24.63
CA ALA A 15 -3.12 -13.27 -23.29
C ALA A 15 -4.10 -12.19 -22.84
N ARG A 16 -4.50 -11.29 -23.75
CA ARG A 16 -5.58 -10.33 -23.50
C ARG A 16 -6.85 -11.06 -23.11
N ASP A 17 -7.30 -12.02 -23.93
CA ASP A 17 -8.57 -12.71 -23.73
C ASP A 17 -8.60 -13.45 -22.40
N LEU A 18 -7.49 -14.10 -22.03
CA LEU A 18 -7.35 -14.79 -20.75
C LEU A 18 -7.45 -13.82 -19.56
N VAL A 19 -6.67 -12.73 -19.58
CA VAL A 19 -6.63 -11.75 -18.48
C VAL A 19 -7.96 -11.02 -18.33
N GLN A 20 -8.56 -10.61 -19.45
CA GLN A 20 -9.89 -10.01 -19.50
C GLN A 20 -10.94 -10.98 -18.94
N THR A 21 -10.93 -12.24 -19.37
CA THR A 21 -11.88 -13.25 -18.92
C THR A 21 -11.78 -13.50 -17.42
N ARG A 22 -10.56 -13.58 -16.86
CA ARG A 22 -10.38 -13.75 -15.40
C ARG A 22 -11.00 -12.61 -14.61
N LEU A 23 -10.71 -11.36 -14.98
CA LEU A 23 -11.27 -10.19 -14.29
C LEU A 23 -12.80 -10.16 -14.40
N VAL A 24 -13.34 -10.34 -15.61
CA VAL A 24 -14.80 -10.29 -15.84
C VAL A 24 -15.52 -11.40 -15.09
N LYS A 25 -15.03 -12.64 -15.14
CA LYS A 25 -15.62 -13.77 -14.41
C LYS A 25 -15.55 -13.58 -12.89
N GLY A 26 -14.40 -13.15 -12.37
CA GLY A 26 -14.23 -12.90 -10.93
C GLY A 26 -15.09 -11.75 -10.40
N LEU A 27 -15.44 -10.78 -11.25
CA LEU A 27 -16.40 -9.73 -10.91
C LEU A 27 -17.85 -10.20 -11.04
N ALA A 28 -18.15 -11.00 -12.06
CA ALA A 28 -19.49 -11.54 -12.29
C ALA A 28 -19.94 -12.49 -11.17
N SER A 29 -19.03 -13.28 -10.60
CA SER A 29 -19.32 -14.12 -9.42
C SER A 29 -19.75 -13.30 -8.20
N CYS A 30 -19.35 -12.04 -8.14
CA CYS A 30 -19.74 -11.06 -7.14
C CYS A 30 -20.89 -10.16 -7.61
N GLY A 31 -21.62 -10.53 -8.68
CA GLY A 31 -22.76 -9.77 -9.20
C GLY A 31 -22.40 -8.43 -9.87
N LEU A 32 -21.13 -8.20 -10.19
CA LEU A 32 -20.66 -6.98 -10.84
C LEU A 32 -20.48 -7.18 -12.34
N LYS A 33 -21.08 -6.30 -13.13
CA LYS A 33 -20.84 -6.24 -14.58
C LYS A 33 -19.75 -5.20 -14.87
N SER A 34 -18.72 -5.62 -15.60
CA SER A 34 -17.61 -4.77 -16.01
C SER A 34 -17.46 -4.74 -17.53
N ASN A 35 -16.98 -3.61 -18.04
CA ASN A 35 -16.58 -3.46 -19.43
C ASN A 35 -15.08 -3.13 -19.48
N VAL A 36 -14.29 -4.01 -20.10
CA VAL A 36 -12.84 -3.81 -20.23
C VAL A 36 -12.57 -2.85 -21.39
N VAL A 37 -11.96 -1.71 -21.07
CA VAL A 37 -11.61 -0.65 -22.03
C VAL A 37 -10.29 -0.98 -22.74
N SER A 38 -9.31 -1.49 -21.98
CA SER A 38 -8.02 -1.88 -22.56
C SER A 38 -7.26 -2.84 -21.64
N VAL A 39 -6.44 -3.68 -22.27
CA VAL A 39 -5.44 -4.51 -21.60
C VAL A 39 -4.08 -4.14 -22.17
N HIS A 40 -3.14 -3.88 -21.27
CA HIS A 40 -1.78 -3.53 -21.58
C HIS A 40 -0.85 -4.55 -20.93
N ARG A 41 0.17 -4.99 -21.66
CA ARG A 41 1.26 -5.79 -21.12
C ARG A 41 2.45 -4.89 -20.81
N ASN A 42 3.08 -5.11 -19.67
CA ASN A 42 4.34 -4.45 -19.32
C ASN A 42 5.40 -4.87 -20.35
N ALA A 43 5.97 -3.90 -21.06
CA ALA A 43 6.93 -4.17 -22.13
C ALA A 43 8.34 -4.49 -21.61
N TRP A 44 8.60 -4.20 -20.32
CA TRP A 44 9.91 -4.35 -19.66
C TRP A 44 11.09 -3.79 -20.48
N ARG A 45 10.89 -2.65 -21.16
CA ARG A 45 11.85 -2.10 -22.13
C ARG A 45 13.09 -1.51 -21.47
N SER A 46 12.96 -0.83 -20.34
CA SER A 46 14.07 -0.17 -19.66
C SER A 46 15.05 -1.17 -19.02
N VAL A 47 16.30 -0.77 -18.85
CA VAL A 47 17.33 -1.58 -18.17
C VAL A 47 16.86 -1.96 -16.76
N MET A 48 16.25 -1.02 -16.03
CA MET A 48 15.72 -1.27 -14.69
C MET A 48 14.54 -2.24 -14.70
N ALA A 49 13.66 -2.17 -15.69
CA ALA A 49 12.56 -3.13 -15.81
C ALA A 49 13.07 -4.55 -16.10
N LYS A 50 14.07 -4.70 -16.97
CA LYS A 50 14.74 -5.98 -17.22
C LYS A 50 15.42 -6.52 -15.95
N ALA A 51 16.11 -5.66 -15.21
CA ALA A 51 16.73 -6.02 -13.94
C ALA A 51 15.70 -6.51 -12.90
N ARG A 52 14.52 -5.86 -12.81
CA ARG A 52 13.42 -6.33 -11.94
C ARG A 52 12.90 -7.71 -12.34
N VAL A 53 12.73 -7.97 -13.64
CA VAL A 53 12.33 -9.31 -14.13
C VAL A 53 13.37 -10.37 -13.76
N GLN A 54 14.66 -10.08 -13.97
CA GLN A 54 15.75 -10.99 -13.59
C GLN A 54 15.81 -11.20 -12.07
N CYS A 55 15.68 -10.13 -11.29
CA CYS A 55 15.62 -10.20 -9.83
C CYS A 55 14.48 -11.11 -9.35
N PHE A 56 13.26 -10.90 -9.88
CA PHE A 56 12.11 -11.77 -9.58
C PHE A 56 12.41 -13.24 -9.90
N GLN A 57 13.02 -13.54 -11.05
CA GLN A 57 13.38 -14.91 -11.42
C GLN A 57 14.44 -15.51 -10.49
N ILE A 58 15.42 -14.72 -10.03
CA ILE A 58 16.43 -15.16 -9.06
C ILE A 58 15.76 -15.52 -7.73
N PHE A 59 14.89 -14.65 -7.21
CA PHE A 59 14.18 -14.91 -5.96
C PHE A 59 13.22 -16.08 -6.08
N ALA A 60 12.53 -16.26 -7.20
CA ALA A 60 11.69 -17.44 -7.42
C ALA A 60 12.51 -18.73 -7.32
N ARG A 61 13.71 -18.77 -7.92
CA ARG A 61 14.60 -19.94 -7.79
C ARG A 61 15.12 -20.13 -6.37
N ALA A 62 15.41 -19.03 -5.66
CA ALA A 62 15.88 -19.10 -4.28
C ALA A 62 14.80 -19.65 -3.34
N VAL A 63 13.56 -19.13 -3.42
CA VAL A 63 12.43 -19.61 -2.64
C VAL A 63 12.12 -21.06 -2.97
N ALA A 64 12.15 -21.46 -4.25
CA ALA A 64 12.00 -22.85 -4.66
C ALA A 64 13.01 -23.76 -3.93
N LYS A 65 14.29 -23.39 -3.90
CA LYS A 65 15.33 -24.16 -3.18
C LYS A 65 15.06 -24.24 -1.68
N LEU A 66 14.61 -23.15 -1.06
CA LEU A 66 14.31 -23.10 0.38
C LEU A 66 13.06 -23.89 0.76
N ARG A 67 12.09 -24.04 -0.15
CA ARG A 67 10.75 -24.58 0.14
C ARG A 67 10.44 -25.92 -0.55
N GLY A 68 11.46 -26.69 -0.90
CA GLY A 68 11.29 -28.06 -1.40
C GLY A 68 10.92 -28.16 -2.89
N GLY A 69 11.27 -27.14 -3.68
CA GLY A 69 11.20 -27.14 -5.14
C GLY A 69 10.13 -26.24 -5.76
N ASP A 70 9.11 -25.83 -5.00
CA ASP A 70 8.03 -24.96 -5.48
C ASP A 70 8.08 -23.57 -4.82
N PRO A 71 8.27 -22.49 -5.59
CA PRO A 71 8.20 -21.13 -5.07
C PRO A 71 6.77 -20.61 -4.87
N ASN A 72 5.74 -21.39 -5.21
CA ASN A 72 4.33 -21.04 -5.10
C ASN A 72 4.05 -19.69 -5.79
N VAL A 73 4.41 -19.61 -7.08
CA VAL A 73 4.17 -18.40 -7.88
C VAL A 73 2.71 -18.37 -8.31
N LYS A 74 2.01 -17.28 -7.95
CA LYS A 74 0.60 -17.05 -8.29
C LYS A 74 0.42 -15.73 -9.03
N TYR A 75 -0.74 -15.59 -9.64
CA TYR A 75 -1.22 -14.31 -10.11
C TYR A 75 -2.05 -13.64 -9.01
N ALA A 76 -1.94 -12.32 -8.88
CA ALA A 76 -2.75 -11.56 -7.94
C ALA A 76 -3.03 -10.14 -8.44
N TRP A 77 -4.19 -9.60 -8.08
CA TRP A 77 -4.67 -8.27 -8.47
C TRP A 77 -4.24 -7.20 -7.48
N TYR A 78 -3.74 -6.10 -8.00
CA TYR A 78 -3.55 -4.85 -7.28
C TYR A 78 -4.50 -3.78 -7.82
N GLY A 79 -5.19 -3.07 -6.94
CA GLY A 79 -6.06 -1.95 -7.32
C GLY A 79 -5.33 -0.63 -7.22
N ALA A 80 -5.13 0.06 -8.35
CA ALA A 80 -4.44 1.34 -8.35
C ALA A 80 -5.42 2.51 -8.05
N SER A 81 -4.95 3.46 -7.27
CA SER A 81 -5.65 4.69 -6.91
C SER A 81 -5.71 5.71 -8.05
N SER A 82 -4.77 5.66 -9.00
CA SER A 82 -4.79 6.53 -10.17
C SER A 82 -3.95 5.98 -11.32
N LYS A 83 -4.08 6.58 -12.50
CA LYS A 83 -3.24 6.25 -13.66
C LYS A 83 -1.77 6.57 -13.41
N GLU A 84 -1.49 7.66 -12.69
CA GLU A 84 -0.14 8.10 -12.35
C GLU A 84 0.55 7.11 -11.40
N GLU A 85 -0.19 6.49 -10.48
CA GLU A 85 0.34 5.41 -9.63
C GLU A 85 0.70 4.17 -10.45
N VAL A 86 -0.13 3.80 -11.44
CA VAL A 86 0.19 2.68 -12.35
C VAL A 86 1.50 2.95 -13.09
N GLU A 87 1.68 4.17 -13.60
CA GLU A 87 2.91 4.56 -14.29
C GLU A 87 4.13 4.53 -13.36
N ASP A 88 4.00 5.03 -12.13
CA ASP A 88 5.05 5.01 -11.11
C ASP A 88 5.47 3.57 -10.74
N ILE A 89 4.49 2.68 -10.49
CA ILE A 89 4.75 1.27 -10.16
C ILE A 89 5.49 0.56 -11.29
N ILE A 90 5.14 0.85 -12.53
CA ILE A 90 5.71 0.16 -13.68
C ILE A 90 7.12 0.65 -13.98
N GLU A 91 7.37 1.94 -13.75
CA GLU A 91 8.68 2.57 -13.91
C GLU A 91 9.64 2.23 -12.77
N HIS A 92 9.19 2.34 -11.53
CA HIS A 92 10.04 2.29 -10.33
C HIS A 92 9.87 1.01 -9.50
N GLY A 93 8.80 0.24 -9.73
CA GLY A 93 8.39 -0.83 -8.83
C GLY A 93 7.44 -0.33 -7.74
N PHE A 94 6.97 -1.26 -6.91
CA PHE A 94 6.09 -0.91 -5.79
C PHE A 94 6.90 -0.26 -4.65
N GLY A 95 6.30 0.70 -3.95
CA GLY A 95 6.96 1.38 -2.83
C GLY A 95 7.94 2.49 -3.25
N GLY A 96 7.83 2.99 -4.49
CA GLY A 96 8.65 4.09 -5.04
C GLY A 96 8.52 5.38 -4.23
N LYS A 97 7.60 6.28 -4.60
CA LYS A 97 7.46 7.59 -3.93
C LYS A 97 6.94 7.53 -2.49
N MET A 98 6.40 6.38 -2.06
CA MET A 98 5.86 6.16 -0.73
C MET A 98 6.27 4.78 -0.23
N PRO A 99 6.94 4.67 0.93
CA PRO A 99 7.29 3.38 1.50
C PRO A 99 6.02 2.62 1.93
N LEU A 100 5.92 1.37 1.51
CA LEU A 100 4.86 0.45 1.93
C LEU A 100 5.15 -0.06 3.34
N ARG A 101 4.99 0.79 4.37
CA ARG A 101 5.28 0.43 5.78
C ARG A 101 4.60 -0.88 6.20
N ASP A 102 3.39 -1.10 5.71
CA ASP A 102 2.52 -2.22 6.12
C ASP A 102 2.53 -3.40 5.13
N GLY A 103 3.49 -3.42 4.20
CA GLY A 103 3.53 -4.38 3.10
C GLY A 103 2.53 -4.06 1.97
N LEU A 104 2.50 -4.94 0.98
CA LEU A 104 1.61 -4.84 -0.18
C LEU A 104 0.48 -5.86 -0.08
N ARG A 105 -0.77 -5.40 -0.13
CA ARG A 105 -1.95 -6.26 -0.19
C ARG A 105 -2.42 -6.48 -1.61
N LEU A 106 -2.67 -7.74 -1.96
CA LEU A 106 -3.08 -8.19 -3.28
C LEU A 106 -4.30 -9.11 -3.15
N SER A 107 -5.21 -9.08 -4.11
CA SER A 107 -6.34 -10.02 -4.14
C SER A 107 -5.98 -11.25 -5.00
N PRO A 108 -6.40 -12.47 -4.64
CA PRO A 108 -6.22 -13.66 -5.48
C PRO A 108 -6.82 -13.50 -6.88
N ASP A 109 -6.28 -14.23 -7.86
CA ASP A 109 -6.63 -14.04 -9.27
C ASP A 109 -8.09 -14.37 -9.61
N ASP A 110 -8.73 -15.24 -8.84
CA ASP A 110 -10.14 -15.61 -8.94
C ASP A 110 -11.10 -14.72 -8.13
N SER A 111 -10.56 -13.91 -7.21
CA SER A 111 -11.32 -13.04 -6.29
C SER A 111 -10.85 -11.58 -6.36
N PRO A 112 -11.04 -10.88 -7.49
CA PRO A 112 -10.53 -9.52 -7.71
C PRO A 112 -11.24 -8.43 -6.88
N LEU A 113 -12.33 -8.77 -6.19
CA LEU A 113 -13.28 -7.79 -5.65
C LEU A 113 -12.63 -6.78 -4.69
N LYS A 114 -11.75 -7.22 -3.78
CA LYS A 114 -11.12 -6.31 -2.80
C LYS A 114 -10.23 -5.27 -3.49
N SER A 115 -9.39 -5.71 -4.43
CA SER A 115 -8.54 -4.81 -5.24
C SER A 115 -9.38 -3.90 -6.14
N VAL A 116 -10.48 -4.38 -6.71
CA VAL A 116 -11.37 -3.52 -7.52
C VAL A 116 -12.07 -2.45 -6.67
N LYS A 117 -12.44 -2.78 -5.43
CA LYS A 117 -13.00 -1.80 -4.48
C LYS A 117 -12.00 -0.74 -4.07
N SER A 118 -10.71 -1.07 -3.96
CA SER A 118 -9.66 -0.10 -3.63
C SER A 118 -9.24 0.79 -4.81
N CYS A 119 -9.68 0.49 -6.04
CA CYS A 119 -9.32 1.28 -7.22
C CYS A 119 -9.90 2.69 -7.15
N GLY A 120 -9.08 3.67 -7.52
CA GLY A 120 -9.58 5.00 -7.84
C GLY A 120 -10.38 4.99 -9.14
N VAL A 121 -11.30 5.93 -9.26
CA VAL A 121 -12.10 6.18 -10.46
C VAL A 121 -11.62 7.48 -11.06
N ASP A 122 -11.21 7.44 -12.33
CA ASP A 122 -10.81 8.65 -13.04
C ASP A 122 -12.03 9.50 -13.48
N LYS A 123 -11.76 10.60 -14.17
CA LYS A 123 -12.80 11.55 -14.64
C LYS A 123 -13.78 10.91 -15.63
N ASP A 124 -13.36 9.86 -16.32
CA ASP A 124 -14.13 9.17 -17.36
C ASP A 124 -14.86 7.91 -16.82
N GLY A 125 -14.77 7.66 -15.51
CA GLY A 125 -15.36 6.49 -14.86
C GLY A 125 -14.52 5.22 -15.02
N VAL A 126 -13.27 5.33 -15.48
CA VAL A 126 -12.35 4.20 -15.67
C VAL A 126 -11.60 3.93 -14.38
N ARG A 127 -11.44 2.64 -14.09
CA ARG A 127 -10.60 2.10 -13.01
C ARG A 127 -9.43 1.35 -13.62
N HIS A 128 -8.32 1.28 -12.89
CA HIS A 128 -7.12 0.57 -13.32
C HIS A 128 -6.71 -0.47 -12.27
N VAL A 129 -6.59 -1.72 -12.70
CA VAL A 129 -5.99 -2.80 -11.89
C VAL A 129 -4.71 -3.30 -12.56
N ILE A 130 -3.77 -3.74 -11.74
CA ILE A 130 -2.51 -4.36 -12.17
C ILE A 130 -2.58 -5.84 -11.82
N LEU A 131 -2.38 -6.71 -12.81
CA LEU A 131 -2.18 -8.14 -12.58
C LEU A 131 -0.68 -8.39 -12.40
N CYS A 132 -0.32 -8.91 -11.23
CA CYS A 132 1.06 -9.18 -10.85
C CYS A 132 1.33 -10.68 -10.80
N ARG A 133 2.55 -11.10 -11.14
CA ARG A 133 3.09 -12.38 -10.67
C ARG A 133 3.65 -12.18 -9.27
N VAL A 134 3.38 -13.12 -8.38
CA VAL A 134 3.71 -13.02 -6.96
C VAL A 134 4.33 -14.33 -6.50
N ILE A 135 5.51 -14.25 -5.90
CA ILE A 135 6.13 -15.40 -5.21
C ILE A 135 5.52 -15.44 -3.81
N LEU A 136 4.64 -16.41 -3.54
CA LEU A 136 4.04 -16.55 -2.22
C LEU A 136 4.89 -17.41 -1.28
N GLY A 137 5.68 -18.35 -1.81
CA GLY A 137 6.44 -19.32 -1.03
C GLY A 137 5.57 -20.04 0.01
N ARG A 138 6.12 -20.24 1.21
CA ARG A 138 5.35 -20.70 2.37
C ARG A 138 4.53 -19.54 2.93
N VAL A 139 3.22 -19.74 3.01
CA VAL A 139 2.25 -18.70 3.39
C VAL A 139 1.81 -18.88 4.83
N GLU A 140 1.88 -17.82 5.65
CA GLU A 140 1.25 -17.80 6.97
C GLU A 140 -0.12 -17.15 6.96
N MET A 141 -0.99 -17.56 7.88
CA MET A 141 -2.24 -16.87 8.13
C MET A 141 -1.98 -15.66 9.03
N VAL A 142 -2.35 -14.48 8.56
CA VAL A 142 -2.16 -13.23 9.31
C VAL A 142 -3.44 -12.94 10.11
N PRO A 143 -3.39 -12.92 11.46
CA PRO A 143 -4.56 -12.59 12.26
C PRO A 143 -5.05 -11.18 11.96
N ARG A 144 -6.38 -10.99 11.90
CA ARG A 144 -6.97 -9.65 11.71
C ARG A 144 -6.53 -8.73 12.85
N GLY A 145 -5.85 -7.62 12.52
CA GLY A 145 -5.40 -6.63 13.48
C GLY A 145 -4.00 -6.85 14.06
N SER A 146 -3.23 -7.83 13.55
CA SER A 146 -1.81 -7.95 13.89
C SER A 146 -0.99 -6.79 13.33
N ASP A 147 0.14 -6.51 13.96
CA ASP A 147 1.10 -5.52 13.45
C ASP A 147 1.52 -5.91 12.02
N PRO A 148 1.51 -4.96 11.07
CA PRO A 148 1.91 -5.21 9.68
C PRO A 148 3.40 -5.59 9.48
N CYS A 149 4.17 -5.67 10.57
CA CYS A 149 5.62 -5.71 10.55
C CYS A 149 6.16 -7.14 10.42
N GLY A 150 6.23 -7.61 9.17
CA GLY A 150 7.05 -8.74 8.79
C GLY A 150 6.51 -10.11 9.17
N SER A 151 7.26 -11.11 8.72
CA SER A 151 6.95 -12.53 8.93
C SER A 151 6.99 -12.89 10.42
N SER A 152 6.10 -13.76 10.90
CA SER A 152 6.19 -14.25 12.30
C SER A 152 7.44 -15.10 12.56
N SER A 153 7.99 -15.70 11.50
CA SER A 153 9.25 -16.45 11.52
C SER A 153 9.91 -16.48 10.13
N GLU A 154 11.20 -16.80 10.05
CA GLU A 154 11.93 -16.97 8.78
C GLU A 154 11.40 -18.12 7.91
N ASP A 155 10.53 -18.98 8.46
CA ASP A 155 9.90 -20.07 7.72
C ASP A 155 8.84 -19.59 6.73
N TYR A 156 8.31 -18.37 6.89
CA TYR A 156 7.26 -17.85 6.01
C TYR A 156 7.79 -16.79 5.05
N ASP A 157 7.26 -16.82 3.85
CA ASP A 157 7.64 -15.98 2.71
C ASP A 157 6.63 -14.83 2.51
N SER A 158 5.34 -15.10 2.76
CA SER A 158 4.23 -14.14 2.66
C SER A 158 3.10 -14.45 3.64
N GLY A 159 2.17 -13.51 3.78
CA GLY A 159 0.97 -13.65 4.60
C GLY A 159 -0.31 -13.79 3.76
N MET A 160 -1.36 -14.31 4.38
CA MET A 160 -2.69 -14.45 3.78
C MET A 160 -3.79 -14.10 4.77
N ASP A 161 -4.77 -13.34 4.29
CA ASP A 161 -6.03 -13.09 4.99
C ASP A 161 -7.04 -14.20 4.63
N GLY A 162 -7.85 -14.65 5.60
CA GLY A 162 -8.90 -15.64 5.37
C GLY A 162 -8.47 -17.07 5.69
N SER A 163 -8.89 -18.03 4.86
CA SER A 163 -8.56 -19.46 5.02
C SER A 163 -7.77 -19.99 3.81
N PHE A 164 -7.06 -21.11 3.97
CA PHE A 164 -6.34 -21.77 2.87
C PHE A 164 -7.27 -22.27 1.75
N SER A 165 -8.52 -22.59 2.05
CA SER A 165 -9.52 -23.03 1.06
C SER A 165 -10.13 -21.88 0.27
N SER A 166 -10.11 -20.66 0.82
CA SER A 166 -10.67 -19.47 0.20
C SER A 166 -9.87 -18.24 0.64
N PRO A 167 -8.67 -18.03 0.07
CA PRO A 167 -7.86 -16.86 0.38
C PRO A 167 -8.66 -15.60 0.09
N GLU A 168 -8.72 -14.68 1.05
CA GLU A 168 -9.39 -13.40 0.81
C GLU A 168 -8.40 -12.30 0.41
N GLY A 169 -7.10 -12.55 0.50
CA GLY A 169 -6.05 -11.58 0.25
C GLY A 169 -4.66 -12.15 0.54
N TYR A 170 -3.66 -11.68 -0.17
CA TYR A 170 -2.25 -11.93 0.12
C TYR A 170 -1.58 -10.67 0.63
N VAL A 171 -0.62 -10.84 1.53
CA VAL A 171 0.20 -9.78 2.10
C VAL A 171 1.66 -10.08 1.80
N ILE A 172 2.32 -9.19 1.07
CA ILE A 172 3.76 -9.27 0.82
C ILE A 172 4.46 -8.25 1.70
N TRP A 173 5.33 -8.74 2.59
CA TRP A 173 6.07 -7.88 3.51
C TRP A 173 6.90 -6.85 2.77
N SER A 174 7.01 -5.65 3.34
CA SER A 174 7.61 -4.47 2.71
C SER A 174 9.02 -4.73 2.14
N GLN A 175 9.84 -5.47 2.88
CA GLN A 175 11.20 -5.87 2.50
C GLN A 175 11.27 -6.87 1.33
N ARG A 176 10.16 -7.53 0.99
CA ARG A 176 10.06 -8.53 -0.08
C ARG A 176 9.30 -8.04 -1.30
N VAL A 177 8.59 -6.91 -1.23
CA VAL A 177 7.75 -6.42 -2.33
C VAL A 177 8.52 -6.31 -3.66
N ASN A 178 9.70 -5.70 -3.65
CA ASN A 178 10.48 -5.46 -4.88
C ASN A 178 11.15 -6.72 -5.46
N THR A 179 11.17 -7.82 -4.71
CA THR A 179 11.75 -9.09 -5.14
C THR A 179 10.69 -10.15 -5.44
N HIS A 180 9.54 -10.07 -4.77
CA HIS A 180 8.46 -11.07 -4.81
C HIS A 180 7.26 -10.66 -5.64
N VAL A 181 7.19 -9.42 -6.15
CA VAL A 181 6.05 -8.93 -6.93
C VAL A 181 6.54 -8.36 -8.26
N LEU A 182 6.00 -8.89 -9.36
CA LEU A 182 6.28 -8.44 -10.70
C LEU A 182 4.99 -8.00 -11.42
N PRO A 183 4.79 -6.70 -11.66
CA PRO A 183 3.72 -6.19 -12.50
C PRO A 183 3.82 -6.71 -13.94
N GLU A 184 2.78 -7.41 -14.42
CA GLU A 184 2.78 -7.98 -15.77
C GLU A 184 1.74 -7.37 -16.70
N PHE A 185 0.50 -7.14 -16.22
CA PHE A 185 -0.56 -6.53 -17.03
C PHE A 185 -1.24 -5.38 -16.30
N VAL A 186 -1.73 -4.41 -17.07
CA VAL A 186 -2.62 -3.34 -16.60
C VAL A 186 -3.94 -3.46 -17.35
N ILE A 187 -5.03 -3.55 -16.61
CA ILE A 187 -6.38 -3.65 -17.16
C ILE A 187 -7.13 -2.39 -16.76
N SER A 188 -7.61 -1.67 -17.75
CA SER A 188 -8.48 -0.51 -17.56
C SER A 188 -9.91 -0.90 -17.89
N PHE A 189 -10.84 -0.64 -16.99
CA PHE A 189 -12.23 -1.10 -17.12
C PHE A 189 -13.19 -0.11 -16.49
N LYS A 190 -14.46 -0.19 -16.89
CA LYS A 190 -15.58 0.53 -16.28
C LYS A 190 -16.50 -0.48 -15.60
N LEU A 191 -17.10 -0.09 -14.50
CA LEU A 191 -18.15 -0.89 -13.85
C LEU A 191 -19.51 -0.33 -14.30
N HIS A 192 -20.44 -1.22 -14.64
CA HIS A 192 -21.81 -0.81 -14.91
C HIS A 192 -22.51 -0.49 -13.58
N PRO A 193 -23.36 0.54 -13.53
CA PRO A 193 -24.22 0.79 -12.37
C PRO A 193 -25.05 -0.47 -12.08
N SER A 194 -24.77 -1.14 -10.96
CA SER A 194 -25.54 -2.31 -10.54
C SER A 194 -26.85 -1.87 -9.89
N LYS A 195 -27.98 -2.44 -10.30
CA LYS A 195 -29.30 -2.26 -9.63
C LYS A 195 -29.46 -3.14 -8.37
N GLY A 196 -28.38 -3.76 -7.86
CA GLY A 196 -28.42 -4.80 -6.81
C GLY A 196 -27.37 -4.62 -5.69
N ASN A 197 -27.56 -5.35 -4.59
CA ASN A 197 -26.95 -5.20 -3.25
C ASN A 197 -25.41 -5.14 -3.14
N VAL A 198 -24.64 -5.35 -4.21
CA VAL A 198 -23.19 -5.18 -4.18
C VAL A 198 -22.85 -3.72 -4.44
N ARG A 199 -22.82 -2.95 -3.35
CA ARG A 199 -22.21 -1.62 -3.35
C ARG A 199 -20.70 -1.81 -3.52
N ILE A 200 -20.20 -1.63 -4.75
CA ILE A 200 -18.87 -1.04 -4.87
C ILE A 200 -19.08 0.35 -4.28
N GLU A 201 -18.62 0.55 -3.06
CA GLU A 201 -18.39 1.91 -2.61
C GLU A 201 -17.39 2.48 -3.62
N GLU A 202 -17.90 3.23 -4.61
CA GLU A 202 -17.08 4.25 -5.25
C GLU A 202 -16.32 4.94 -4.12
N PRO A 203 -15.01 5.20 -4.25
CA PRO A 203 -14.25 5.89 -3.22
C PRO A 203 -15.11 7.06 -2.80
N LEU A 204 -15.70 6.94 -1.60
CA LEU A 204 -16.94 7.66 -1.30
C LEU A 204 -16.64 9.10 -1.64
N LYS A 205 -17.36 9.64 -2.63
CA LYS A 205 -17.54 11.08 -2.73
C LYS A 205 -17.92 11.45 -1.30
N PRO A 206 -17.05 12.16 -0.55
CA PRO A 206 -17.03 12.02 0.90
C PRO A 206 -18.44 12.25 1.42
N SER A 207 -19.07 11.21 1.97
CA SER A 207 -20.41 11.34 2.53
C SER A 207 -20.38 12.16 3.82
N SER A 208 -19.17 12.50 4.29
CA SER A 208 -18.97 13.56 5.26
C SER A 208 -19.17 14.94 4.62
N PRO A 209 -19.84 15.88 5.30
CA PRO A 209 -19.81 17.29 4.94
C PRO A 209 -18.50 17.78 4.31
N TRP A 210 -18.55 18.18 3.04
CA TRP A 210 -17.40 18.79 2.39
C TRP A 210 -17.28 20.24 2.84
N MET A 211 -16.09 20.64 3.29
CA MET A 211 -15.73 22.04 3.50
C MET A 211 -14.47 22.39 2.69
N PRO A 212 -14.39 23.58 2.09
CA PRO A 212 -13.17 24.04 1.44
C PRO A 212 -11.98 24.05 2.42
N PHE A 213 -10.79 23.64 1.97
CA PHE A 213 -9.57 23.68 2.80
C PHE A 213 -9.29 25.05 3.44
N PRO A 214 -9.49 26.20 2.75
CA PRO A 214 -9.38 27.51 3.40
C PRO A 214 -10.32 27.68 4.60
N ALA A 215 -11.55 27.18 4.50
CA ALA A 215 -12.51 27.22 5.60
C ALA A 215 -12.09 26.27 6.74
N LEU A 216 -11.53 25.10 6.42
CA LEU A 216 -10.99 24.16 7.41
C LEU A 216 -9.85 24.81 8.20
N ILE A 217 -8.91 25.45 7.50
CA ILE A 217 -7.79 26.18 8.13
C ILE A 217 -8.33 27.27 9.07
N SER A 218 -9.36 28.01 8.66
CA SER A 218 -9.98 29.05 9.48
C SER A 218 -10.67 28.52 10.75
N VAL A 219 -11.26 27.33 10.70
CA VAL A 219 -11.83 26.69 11.89
C VAL A 219 -10.74 26.15 12.80
N LEU A 220 -9.77 25.44 12.22
CA LEU A 220 -8.66 24.88 12.97
C LEU A 220 -7.79 25.95 13.62
N SER A 221 -7.67 27.14 13.02
CA SER A 221 -6.88 28.25 13.59
C SER A 221 -7.44 28.80 14.89
N LYS A 222 -8.68 28.43 15.25
CA LYS A 222 -9.29 28.78 16.55
C LYS A 222 -8.97 27.74 17.63
N ILE A 223 -8.37 26.61 17.26
CA ILE A 223 -8.22 25.42 18.11
C ILE A 223 -6.75 25.02 18.24
N LEU A 224 -5.96 25.11 17.16
CA LEU A 224 -4.59 24.64 17.11
C LEU A 224 -3.57 25.77 17.33
N PRO A 225 -2.36 25.44 17.80
CA PRO A 225 -1.24 26.37 17.85
C PRO A 225 -0.91 26.98 16.47
N SER A 226 -0.43 28.22 16.48
CA SER A 226 -0.05 28.94 15.24
C SER A 226 1.01 28.20 14.41
N SER A 227 1.90 27.43 15.04
CA SER A 227 2.90 26.59 14.37
C SER A 227 2.26 25.53 13.49
N ASP A 228 1.23 24.86 14.00
CA ASP A 228 0.54 23.78 13.30
C ASP A 228 -0.29 24.33 12.15
N ILE A 229 -0.91 25.49 12.36
CA ILE A 229 -1.66 26.20 11.31
C ILE A 229 -0.75 26.70 10.19
N ALA A 230 0.45 27.18 10.52
CA ALA A 230 1.44 27.57 9.52
C ALA A 230 1.85 26.35 8.66
N LEU A 231 2.05 25.18 9.30
CA LEU A 231 2.41 23.95 8.61
C LEU A 231 1.28 23.43 7.71
N ILE A 232 0.04 23.44 8.20
CA ILE A 232 -1.16 23.10 7.41
C ILE A 232 -1.33 24.06 6.22
N SER A 233 -1.11 25.37 6.44
CA SER A 233 -1.21 26.39 5.39
C SER A 233 -0.14 26.21 4.31
N LYS A 234 1.08 25.83 4.72
CA LYS A 234 2.17 25.47 3.80
C LYS A 234 1.78 24.28 2.93
N PHE A 235 1.27 23.20 3.53
CA PHE A 235 0.84 22.03 2.75
C PHE A 235 -0.29 22.36 1.78
N HIS A 236 -1.25 23.20 2.18
CA HIS A 236 -2.31 23.66 1.28
C HIS A 236 -1.76 24.49 0.11
N LYS A 237 -0.73 25.32 0.34
CA LYS A 237 -0.01 26.03 -0.72
C LYS A 237 0.71 25.06 -1.65
N ASP A 238 1.44 24.09 -1.11
CA ASP A 238 2.15 23.06 -1.89
C ASP A 238 1.17 22.27 -2.78
N TYR A 239 -0.05 22.01 -2.30
CA TYR A 239 -1.12 21.39 -3.08
C TYR A 239 -1.60 22.28 -4.23
N LYS A 240 -1.83 23.58 -3.97
CA LYS A 240 -2.22 24.55 -5.01
C LYS A 240 -1.14 24.70 -6.09
N GLU A 241 0.12 24.53 -5.72
CA GLU A 241 1.28 24.58 -6.61
C GLU A 241 1.59 23.22 -7.25
N ASN A 242 0.72 22.21 -7.09
CA ASN A 242 0.88 20.84 -7.61
C ASN A 242 2.15 20.10 -7.14
N LYS A 243 2.76 20.54 -6.04
CA LYS A 243 3.93 19.89 -5.43
C LYS A 243 3.55 18.65 -4.62
N ILE A 244 2.33 18.62 -4.10
CA ILE A 244 1.76 17.46 -3.41
C ILE A 244 0.35 17.15 -3.93
N SER A 245 -0.02 15.87 -3.91
CA SER A 245 -1.36 15.42 -4.28
C SER A 245 -2.39 15.78 -3.20
N ARG A 246 -3.68 15.76 -3.58
CA ARG A 246 -4.79 15.95 -2.62
C ARG A 246 -4.72 14.93 -1.48
N HIS A 247 -4.36 13.68 -1.78
CA HIS A 247 -4.22 12.64 -0.77
C HIS A 247 -3.07 12.95 0.20
N GLN A 248 -1.93 13.42 -0.30
CA GLN A 248 -0.80 13.84 0.52
C GLN A 248 -1.16 15.03 1.43
N LEU A 249 -1.93 16.00 0.92
CA LEU A 249 -2.46 17.08 1.74
C LEU A 249 -3.34 16.54 2.88
N ILE A 250 -4.28 15.65 2.57
CA ILE A 250 -5.19 15.07 3.57
C ILE A 250 -4.42 14.32 4.66
N GLN A 251 -3.48 13.45 4.28
CA GLN A 251 -2.69 12.66 5.24
C GLN A 251 -1.84 13.55 6.15
N LYS A 252 -1.14 14.53 5.57
CA LYS A 252 -0.33 15.47 6.35
C LYS A 252 -1.16 16.27 7.35
N VAL A 253 -2.37 16.69 6.96
CA VAL A 253 -3.30 17.36 7.88
C VAL A 253 -3.83 16.40 8.96
N ARG A 254 -4.13 15.14 8.63
CA ARG A 254 -4.54 14.13 9.62
C ARG A 254 -3.47 13.86 10.68
N VAL A 255 -2.19 13.83 10.29
CA VAL A 255 -1.08 13.63 11.23
C VAL A 255 -0.97 14.78 12.23
N ILE A 256 -1.18 16.03 11.79
CA ILE A 256 -1.09 17.22 12.66
C ILE A 256 -2.33 17.34 13.55
N VAL A 257 -3.51 17.16 12.98
CA VAL A 257 -4.78 17.51 13.64
C VAL A 257 -5.38 16.30 14.36
N GLY A 258 -5.20 15.09 13.83
CA GLY A 258 -5.91 13.90 14.26
C GLY A 258 -7.36 13.84 13.77
N ASP A 259 -7.85 12.63 13.49
CA ASP A 259 -9.18 12.41 12.91
C ASP A 259 -10.31 12.90 13.84
N LYS A 260 -10.15 12.80 15.17
CA LYS A 260 -11.15 13.27 16.16
C LYS A 260 -11.41 14.77 16.04
N LEU A 261 -10.35 15.57 15.95
CA LEU A 261 -10.46 17.03 15.84
C LEU A 261 -10.93 17.46 14.45
N LEU A 262 -10.54 16.74 13.39
CA LEU A 262 -11.04 17.00 12.04
C LEU A 262 -12.56 16.80 11.95
N VAL A 263 -13.08 15.70 12.49
CA VAL A 263 -14.53 15.44 12.55
C VAL A 263 -15.25 16.53 13.33
N ALA A 264 -14.69 16.94 14.47
CA ALA A 264 -15.28 17.99 15.29
C ALA A 264 -15.25 19.38 14.62
N ALA A 265 -14.18 19.73 13.91
CA ALA A 265 -14.06 20.96 13.14
C ALA A 265 -15.11 21.02 12.01
N ILE A 266 -15.25 19.92 11.25
CA ILE A 266 -16.23 19.79 10.16
C ILE A 266 -17.66 19.90 10.70
N LYS A 267 -17.94 19.29 11.87
CA LYS A 267 -19.25 19.39 12.54
C LYS A 267 -19.54 20.83 12.99
N SER A 268 -18.56 21.51 13.60
CA SER A 268 -18.71 22.89 14.09
C SER A 268 -18.98 23.91 12.96
N PHE A 269 -18.38 23.69 11.78
CA PHE A 269 -18.62 24.52 10.60
C PHE A 269 -20.08 24.47 10.13
N ARG A 270 -20.74 23.30 10.24
CA ARG A 270 -22.15 23.16 9.87
C ARG A 270 -23.11 23.77 10.88
N GLU A 271 -22.83 23.58 12.16
CA GLU A 271 -23.73 23.98 13.25
C GLU A 271 -23.60 25.47 13.61
N LYS A 272 -22.62 26.19 13.01
CA LYS A 272 -22.23 27.58 13.38
C LYS A 272 -22.02 27.76 14.89
N LYS A 273 -21.68 26.67 15.60
CA LYS A 273 -21.49 26.61 17.04
C LYS A 273 -20.21 25.85 17.34
N ILE A 274 -19.42 26.35 18.28
CA ILE A 274 -18.22 25.67 18.78
C ILE A 274 -18.68 24.61 19.80
N PRO A 275 -18.39 23.31 19.61
CA PRO A 275 -18.78 22.26 20.55
C PRO A 275 -18.16 22.42 21.95
N ALA A 276 -18.87 21.99 22.99
CA ALA A 276 -18.44 22.10 24.38
C ALA A 276 -17.15 21.29 24.70
N SER A 277 -16.84 20.25 23.91
CA SER A 277 -15.62 19.44 24.03
C SER A 277 -14.33 20.23 23.79
N PHE A 278 -14.41 21.40 23.15
CA PHE A 278 -13.26 22.27 22.89
C PHE A 278 -12.85 23.13 24.10
N LYS A 279 -13.65 23.18 25.18
CA LYS A 279 -13.30 23.93 26.38
C LYS A 279 -12.27 23.23 27.27
N HIS A 280 -12.09 21.91 27.12
CA HIS A 280 -11.21 21.09 27.97
C HIS A 280 -9.90 20.66 27.28
N ALA A 281 -9.69 20.99 26.01
CA ALA A 281 -8.44 20.66 25.29
C ALA A 281 -7.25 21.59 25.65
N ARG A 282 -7.42 22.47 26.64
CA ARG A 282 -6.36 23.38 27.13
C ARG A 282 -5.43 22.73 28.16
N SER A 283 -5.66 21.47 28.54
CA SER A 283 -4.81 20.70 29.46
C SER A 283 -4.22 19.48 28.76
N TRP A 284 -3.32 19.70 27.82
CA TRP A 284 -2.32 18.71 27.44
C TRP A 284 -0.97 19.44 27.45
N GLN A 285 -0.22 19.25 28.53
CA GLN A 285 1.19 19.58 28.57
C GLN A 285 2.00 18.31 28.30
N PRO A 286 3.11 18.39 27.55
CA PRO A 286 4.04 17.27 27.41
C PRO A 286 4.87 17.15 28.69
N GLU A 287 4.79 16.00 29.37
CA GLU A 287 5.72 15.69 30.46
C GLU A 287 7.12 15.40 29.89
N ASN A 288 8.02 16.35 30.13
CA ASN A 288 9.46 16.11 30.15
C ASN A 288 9.81 15.51 31.52
N HIS A 289 10.34 14.29 31.56
CA HIS A 289 11.15 13.84 32.68
C HIS A 289 12.41 13.10 32.19
N LEU A 290 13.54 13.81 32.28
CA LEU A 290 14.87 13.23 32.40
C LEU A 290 15.19 13.08 33.89
N GLY A 291 15.61 11.88 34.30
CA GLY A 291 16.57 11.66 35.39
C GLY A 291 16.04 11.01 36.67
N GLY A 292 16.53 9.79 36.96
CA GLY A 292 16.73 9.35 38.35
C GLY A 292 16.40 7.90 38.72
N GLN A 293 17.28 6.98 38.34
CA GLN A 293 17.73 5.80 39.10
C GLN A 293 16.70 4.83 39.73
N ASN A 294 16.67 3.60 39.21
CA ASN A 294 16.81 2.40 40.03
C ASN A 294 17.58 1.34 39.23
N THR A 295 18.82 1.10 39.67
CA THR A 295 19.70 0.03 39.25
C THR A 295 19.31 -1.27 39.95
N VAL A 296 18.83 -2.28 39.21
CA VAL A 296 19.05 -3.69 39.57
C VAL A 296 19.29 -4.50 38.29
N SER A 297 20.54 -4.93 38.16
CA SER A 297 21.09 -6.10 37.46
C SER A 297 20.14 -6.94 36.60
N PHE A 298 20.46 -7.07 35.31
CA PHE A 298 20.52 -8.38 34.63
C PHE A 298 21.57 -8.30 33.50
N MET A 299 22.76 -8.81 33.80
CA MET A 299 23.81 -9.08 32.82
C MET A 299 24.08 -10.59 32.84
N ASN A 300 24.26 -11.13 31.63
CA ASN A 300 24.75 -12.47 31.24
C ASN A 300 23.69 -13.50 30.80
N CYS A 301 23.64 -13.71 29.48
CA CYS A 301 23.99 -15.00 28.86
C CYS A 301 23.96 -14.87 27.32
N VAL A 302 25.10 -14.55 26.71
CA VAL A 302 25.48 -15.11 25.40
C VAL A 302 26.99 -15.30 25.39
N SER A 303 27.42 -16.52 25.68
CA SER A 303 28.70 -17.04 25.21
C SER A 303 28.47 -18.45 24.66
N GLY A 304 29.05 -18.70 23.49
CA GLY A 304 29.35 -20.05 23.03
C GLY A 304 28.83 -20.42 21.64
N LEU A 305 29.66 -20.18 20.63
CA LEU A 305 30.23 -21.20 19.70
C LEU A 305 31.05 -20.44 18.62
N LYS A 306 32.34 -20.22 18.89
CA LYS A 306 33.49 -21.00 18.37
C LYS A 306 33.74 -20.79 16.88
N GLU A 307 34.76 -19.99 16.58
CA GLU A 307 35.76 -20.34 15.56
C GLU A 307 37.14 -20.27 16.21
N GLY A 308 37.93 -21.33 15.97
CA GLY A 308 39.22 -21.56 16.58
C GLY A 308 40.38 -21.10 15.71
N ARG A 309 41.41 -20.61 16.40
CA ARG A 309 42.87 -20.81 16.20
C ARG A 309 43.44 -20.76 14.77
N ASN A 310 44.33 -19.78 14.57
CA ASN A 310 45.80 -19.98 14.48
C ASN A 310 46.47 -18.59 14.57
N THR A 311 47.12 -18.23 15.67
CA THR A 311 48.58 -18.33 15.92
C THR A 311 49.47 -17.95 14.74
N GLU A 312 50.03 -16.74 14.78
CA GLU A 312 51.47 -16.56 14.60
C GLU A 312 51.94 -15.25 15.24
N ARG A 313 53.02 -15.36 16.02
CA ARG A 313 53.71 -14.28 16.71
C ARG A 313 54.82 -13.81 15.79
N ASP A 314 54.92 -12.52 15.55
CA ASP A 314 56.16 -11.89 15.08
C ASP A 314 56.60 -10.84 16.11
N ILE A 315 57.76 -11.12 16.72
CA ILE A 315 58.53 -10.22 17.58
C ILE A 315 59.79 -9.87 16.81
N ARG A 316 60.14 -8.59 16.76
CA ARG A 316 61.49 -8.06 16.49
C ARG A 316 61.64 -6.72 17.25
N PRO A 317 62.87 -6.18 17.43
CA PRO A 317 64.21 -6.75 17.30
C PRO A 317 65.10 -6.49 18.54
N TYR A 318 66.37 -6.91 18.40
CA TYR A 318 67.57 -6.70 19.23
C TYR A 318 67.94 -7.84 20.18
#